data_AF-A0A8J3W9K4-F1
#
_entry.id   AF-A0A8J3W9K4-F1
#
_cell.length_a   1.000
_cell.length_b   1.000
_cell.length_c   1.000
_cell.angle_alpha   90.00
_cell.angle_beta   90.00
_cell.angle_gamma   90.00
#
_symmetry.space_group_name_H-M   'P 1'
#
loop_
_entity.id
_entity.type
_entity.pdbx_description
1 polymer ?
#
loop_
_entity_poly.entity_id
_entity_poly.type
_entity_poly.pdbx_seq_one_letter_code
_entity_poly.pdbx_strand_id
1 'polypeptide(L)'
;MNRNRIAIIITAVIVAAAAAIALITLTGEDRRREVAAKGRTVMPFDLDRTTHRFTKAGDGGVQTVTADDPADASQVRLIREHLTEEAARFGRGDFGDPASIHGERMPGLRELSAGYRRIAVSYEELADGAGLTYTTSDPALVTALHAWFDAQVSDHGEHAEHG
;
A
#
# COMPACT_ATOMS: atom_id res chain seq x y z
N MET A 1 -48.41 22.63 7.67
CA MET A 1 -47.30 21.88 7.04
C MET A 1 -46.07 22.11 7.93
N ASN A 2 -45.23 21.12 8.26
CA ASN A 2 -43.76 21.29 8.43
C ASN A 2 -43.04 20.44 9.50
N ARG A 3 -43.63 19.92 10.59
CA ARG A 3 -42.83 19.12 11.56
C ARG A 3 -42.60 17.66 11.16
N ASN A 4 -43.65 16.97 10.72
CA ASN A 4 -43.55 15.55 10.35
C ASN A 4 -42.80 15.34 9.03
N ARG A 5 -42.89 16.29 8.08
CA ARG A 5 -42.13 16.24 6.81
C ARG A 5 -40.64 16.46 7.02
N ILE A 6 -40.25 17.38 7.90
CA ILE A 6 -38.84 17.62 8.25
C ILE A 6 -38.26 16.40 8.99
N ALA A 7 -39.00 15.82 9.94
CA ALA A 7 -38.56 14.61 10.65
C ALA A 7 -38.36 13.40 9.71
N ILE A 8 -39.26 13.16 8.76
CA ILE A 8 -39.14 12.06 7.79
C ILE A 8 -37.93 12.26 6.86
N ILE A 9 -37.67 13.50 6.41
CA ILE A 9 -36.51 13.80 5.55
C ILE A 9 -35.19 13.59 6.33
N ILE A 10 -35.12 14.01 7.59
CA ILE A 10 -33.91 13.82 8.42
C ILE A 10 -33.65 12.32 8.65
N THR A 11 -34.68 11.54 8.97
CA THR A 11 -34.51 10.09 9.16
C THR A 11 -34.09 9.37 7.87
N ALA A 12 -34.65 9.73 6.72
CA ALA A 12 -34.28 9.14 5.43
C ALA A 12 -32.82 9.43 5.04
N VAL A 13 -32.33 10.65 5.31
CA VAL A 13 -30.93 11.03 5.08
C VAL A 13 -29.97 10.26 5.99
N ILE A 14 -30.33 10.07 7.27
CA ILE A 14 -29.51 9.30 8.22
C ILE A 14 -29.41 7.84 7.80
N VAL A 15 -30.51 7.23 7.35
CA VAL A 15 -30.51 5.83 6.86
C VAL A 15 -29.68 5.68 5.58
N ALA A 16 -29.78 6.63 4.64
CA ALA A 16 -28.98 6.61 3.42
C ALA A 16 -27.47 6.76 3.69
N ALA A 17 -27.10 7.65 4.63
CA ALA A 17 -25.72 7.82 5.05
C ALA A 17 -25.18 6.56 5.75
N ALA A 18 -25.97 5.94 6.63
CA ALA A 18 -25.60 4.69 7.29
C ALA A 18 -25.42 3.53 6.30
N ALA A 19 -26.30 3.44 5.29
CA ALA A 19 -26.19 2.43 4.24
C ALA A 19 -24.96 2.66 3.34
N ALA A 20 -24.63 3.91 3.01
CA ALA A 20 -23.42 4.24 2.25
C ALA A 20 -22.15 3.90 3.03
N ILE A 21 -22.10 4.23 4.33
CA ILE A 21 -20.97 3.88 5.20
C ILE A 21 -20.82 2.35 5.30
N ALA A 22 -21.91 1.62 5.54
CA ALA A 22 -21.87 0.16 5.61
C ALA A 22 -21.38 -0.48 4.30
N LEU A 23 -21.82 0.05 3.15
CA LEU A 23 -21.38 -0.43 1.84
C LEU A 23 -19.87 -0.19 1.62
N ILE A 24 -19.37 0.99 1.99
CA ILE A 24 -17.93 1.33 1.89
C ILE A 24 -17.08 0.43 2.80
N THR A 25 -17.54 0.14 4.01
CA THR A 25 -16.82 -0.74 4.94
C THR A 25 -16.75 -2.17 4.40
N LEU A 26 -17.87 -2.71 3.92
CA LEU A 26 -17.91 -4.07 3.35
C LEU A 26 -17.02 -4.19 2.11
N THR A 27 -17.05 -3.21 1.20
CA THR A 27 -16.20 -3.23 0.00
C THR A 27 -14.71 -3.11 0.35
N GLY A 28 -14.38 -2.37 1.41
CA GLY A 28 -13.01 -2.27 1.93
C GLY A 28 -12.51 -3.59 2.55
N GLU A 29 -13.34 -4.30 3.32
CA GLU A 29 -12.98 -5.61 3.87
C GLU A 29 -12.79 -6.67 2.79
N ASP A 30 -13.70 -6.73 1.81
CA ASP A 30 -13.59 -7.65 0.67
C ASP A 30 -12.32 -7.37 -0.15
N ARG A 31 -12.01 -6.09 -0.37
CA ARG A 31 -10.78 -5.65 -1.04
C ARG A 31 -9.53 -6.13 -0.29
N ARG A 32 -9.47 -5.94 1.02
CA ARG A 32 -8.32 -6.38 1.85
C ARG A 32 -8.16 -7.90 1.85
N ARG A 33 -9.26 -8.65 1.90
CA ARG A 33 -9.22 -10.12 1.79
C ARG A 33 -8.67 -10.58 0.45
N GLU A 34 -9.05 -9.92 -0.65
CA GLU A 34 -8.51 -10.20 -1.97
C GLU A 34 -7.01 -9.89 -2.04
N VAL A 35 -6.59 -8.75 -1.51
CA VAL A 35 -5.18 -8.34 -1.43
C VAL A 35 -4.36 -9.35 -0.63
N ALA A 36 -4.82 -9.75 0.56
CA ALA A 36 -4.15 -10.75 1.39
C ALA A 36 -4.03 -12.11 0.65
N ALA A 37 -5.10 -12.55 -0.04
CA ALA A 37 -5.08 -13.79 -0.79
C ALA A 37 -4.08 -13.76 -1.96
N LYS A 38 -4.03 -12.67 -2.73
CA LYS A 38 -3.06 -12.49 -3.83
C LYS A 38 -1.64 -12.31 -3.32
N GLY A 39 -1.49 -11.56 -2.23
CA GLY A 39 -0.23 -11.28 -1.57
C GLY A 39 0.55 -12.55 -1.26
N ARG A 40 -0.11 -13.62 -0.80
CA ARG A 40 0.52 -14.92 -0.50
C ARG A 40 1.21 -15.60 -1.69
N THR A 41 0.91 -15.20 -2.92
CA THR A 41 1.56 -15.74 -4.13
C THR A 41 2.74 -14.88 -4.59
N VAL A 42 2.80 -13.62 -4.16
CA VAL A 42 3.75 -12.61 -4.64
C VAL A 42 4.76 -12.24 -3.56
N MET A 43 4.31 -12.08 -2.32
CA MET A 43 5.12 -11.87 -1.13
C MET A 43 5.38 -13.23 -0.47
N PRO A 44 6.63 -13.73 -0.50
CA PRO A 44 6.95 -15.09 -0.08
C PRO A 44 7.07 -15.26 1.44
N PHE A 45 6.77 -14.20 2.22
CA PHE A 45 6.78 -14.16 3.69
C PHE A 45 5.34 -14.14 4.25
N ASP A 46 5.21 -14.31 5.57
CA ASP A 46 3.91 -14.38 6.24
C ASP A 46 3.42 -12.98 6.61
N LEU A 47 2.39 -12.48 5.92
CA LEU A 47 1.84 -11.14 6.15
C LEU A 47 1.38 -10.92 7.59
N ASP A 48 0.87 -11.95 8.27
CA ASP A 48 0.41 -11.86 9.65
C ASP A 48 1.56 -11.71 10.66
N ARG A 49 2.81 -11.79 10.19
CA ARG A 49 4.04 -11.73 11.01
C ARG A 49 5.03 -10.69 10.50
N THR A 50 4.54 -9.76 9.69
CA THR A 50 5.33 -8.68 9.10
C THR A 50 4.58 -7.37 9.12
N THR A 51 5.32 -6.29 9.20
CA THR A 51 4.80 -4.93 9.08
C THR A 51 5.42 -4.24 7.87
N HIS A 52 4.57 -3.71 6.98
CA HIS A 52 4.98 -2.79 5.92
C HIS A 52 4.85 -1.35 6.42
N ARG A 53 5.93 -0.57 6.38
CA ARG A 53 5.86 0.85 6.70
C ARG A 53 6.24 1.69 5.50
N PHE A 54 5.40 2.67 5.19
CA PHE A 54 5.60 3.62 4.10
C PHE A 54 5.74 5.04 4.65
N THR A 55 6.93 5.62 4.56
CA THR A 55 7.26 6.97 5.04
C THR A 55 7.48 7.91 3.86
N LYS A 56 6.69 8.98 3.79
CA LYS A 56 6.82 9.99 2.73
C LYS A 56 7.97 10.95 3.05
N ALA A 57 8.77 11.29 2.04
CA ALA A 57 9.80 12.32 2.10
C ALA A 57 9.54 13.42 1.06
N GLY A 58 10.17 14.60 1.23
CA GLY A 58 9.96 15.74 0.33
C GLY A 58 10.41 15.48 -1.12
N ASP A 59 11.38 14.61 -1.30
CA ASP A 59 11.98 14.20 -2.59
C ASP A 59 11.70 12.73 -2.92
N GLY A 60 10.72 12.10 -2.25
CA GLY A 60 10.35 10.72 -2.50
C GLY A 60 9.77 10.03 -1.27
N GLY A 61 10.39 8.94 -0.82
CA GLY A 61 9.93 8.19 0.35
C GLY A 61 10.65 6.87 0.57
N VAL A 62 10.34 6.23 1.68
CA VAL A 62 10.93 4.96 2.11
C VAL A 62 9.82 3.94 2.34
N GLN A 63 9.98 2.75 1.76
CA GLN A 63 9.24 1.55 2.11
C GLN A 63 10.14 0.68 2.98
N THR A 64 9.63 0.16 4.08
CA THR A 64 10.30 -0.89 4.85
C THR A 64 9.34 -2.05 5.04
N VAL A 65 9.89 -3.25 5.09
CA VAL A 65 9.17 -4.45 5.49
C VAL A 65 10.02 -5.12 6.56
N THR A 66 9.42 -5.37 7.71
CA THR A 66 10.12 -5.94 8.88
C THR A 66 9.33 -7.10 9.45
N ALA A 67 10.04 -8.12 9.93
CA ALA A 67 9.44 -9.19 10.70
C ALA A 67 9.05 -8.69 12.11
N ASP A 68 7.87 -9.07 12.58
CA ASP A 68 7.42 -8.65 13.93
C ASP A 68 8.24 -9.32 15.04
N ASP A 69 8.80 -10.51 14.75
CA ASP A 69 9.83 -11.15 15.57
C ASP A 69 11.19 -11.06 14.85
N PRO A 70 12.13 -10.21 15.33
CA PRO A 70 13.45 -10.06 14.71
C PRO A 70 14.31 -11.33 14.80
N ALA A 71 13.94 -12.30 15.65
CA ALA A 71 14.61 -13.60 15.73
C ALA A 71 14.10 -14.60 14.68
N ASP A 72 13.02 -14.31 13.96
CA ASP A 72 12.54 -15.15 12.86
C ASP A 72 13.41 -14.96 11.61
N ALA A 73 14.56 -15.62 11.61
CA ALA A 73 15.51 -15.59 10.51
C ALA A 73 14.92 -16.07 9.17
N SER A 74 13.79 -16.79 9.17
CA SER A 74 13.14 -17.19 7.92
C SER A 74 12.33 -16.04 7.33
N GLN A 75 11.53 -15.35 8.15
CA GLN A 75 10.81 -14.14 7.72
C GLN A 75 11.78 -13.06 7.25
N VAL A 76 12.81 -12.76 8.05
CA VAL A 76 13.83 -11.76 7.70
C VAL A 76 14.49 -12.06 6.36
N ARG A 77 14.86 -13.33 6.12
CA ARG A 77 15.47 -13.74 4.84
C ARG A 77 14.51 -13.54 3.66
N LEU A 78 13.26 -14.01 3.79
CA LEU A 78 12.26 -13.92 2.73
C LEU A 78 11.91 -12.46 2.38
N ILE A 79 11.84 -11.60 3.40
CA ILE A 79 11.68 -10.15 3.23
C ILE A 79 12.84 -9.56 2.43
N ARG A 80 14.09 -9.87 2.82
CA ARG A 80 15.28 -9.35 2.14
C ARG A 80 15.36 -9.81 0.69
N GLU A 81 15.07 -11.08 0.43
CA GLU A 81 15.02 -11.65 -0.92
C GLU A 81 13.97 -10.92 -1.76
N HIS A 82 12.75 -10.77 -1.24
CA HIS A 82 11.67 -10.07 -1.93
C HIS A 82 12.01 -8.62 -2.26
N LEU A 83 12.48 -7.84 -1.28
CA LEU A 83 12.81 -6.42 -1.50
C LEU A 83 14.01 -6.24 -2.44
N THR A 84 14.95 -7.20 -2.47
CA THR A 84 16.03 -7.20 -3.46
C THR A 84 15.48 -7.34 -4.88
N GLU A 85 14.52 -8.26 -5.08
CA GLU A 85 13.87 -8.45 -6.37
C GLU A 85 13.04 -7.22 -6.77
N GLU A 86 12.26 -6.66 -5.84
CA GLU A 86 11.49 -5.41 -6.06
C GLU A 86 12.41 -4.25 -6.46
N ALA A 87 13.53 -4.04 -5.75
CA ALA A 87 14.50 -2.99 -6.10
C ALA A 87 14.97 -3.12 -7.55
N ALA A 88 15.34 -4.33 -7.97
CA ALA A 88 15.79 -4.59 -9.33
C ALA A 88 14.69 -4.34 -10.36
N ARG A 89 13.44 -4.71 -10.06
CA ARG A 89 12.27 -4.56 -10.94
C ARG A 89 11.83 -3.12 -11.07
N PHE A 90 11.68 -2.41 -9.96
CA PHE A 90 11.27 -1.01 -9.95
C PHE A 90 12.32 -0.13 -10.61
N GLY A 91 13.62 -0.43 -10.45
CA GLY A 91 14.71 0.24 -11.16
C GLY A 91 14.65 0.14 -12.70
N ARG A 92 13.87 -0.81 -13.25
CA ARG A 92 13.61 -0.95 -14.69
C ARG A 92 12.16 -0.65 -15.09
N GLY A 93 11.37 -0.07 -14.18
CA GLY A 93 9.98 0.32 -14.41
C GLY A 93 8.98 -0.82 -14.39
N ASP A 94 9.37 -2.00 -13.92
CA ASP A 94 8.50 -3.16 -13.78
C ASP A 94 7.85 -3.15 -12.39
N PHE A 95 6.64 -2.61 -12.30
CA PHE A 95 5.80 -2.64 -11.10
C PHE A 95 4.73 -3.74 -11.17
N GLY A 96 5.00 -4.83 -11.90
CA GLY A 96 4.04 -5.90 -12.14
C GLY A 96 3.59 -6.64 -10.87
N ASP A 97 4.45 -6.75 -9.86
CA ASP A 97 4.09 -7.38 -8.57
C ASP A 97 3.01 -6.59 -7.84
N PRO A 98 3.20 -5.29 -7.54
CA PRO A 98 2.13 -4.46 -7.03
C PRO A 98 0.88 -4.49 -7.91
N ALA A 99 1.03 -4.42 -9.24
CA ALA A 99 -0.11 -4.48 -10.16
C ALA A 99 -0.91 -5.78 -10.03
N SER A 100 -0.24 -6.91 -9.81
CA SER A 100 -0.88 -8.21 -9.68
C SER A 100 -1.70 -8.36 -8.39
N ILE A 101 -1.24 -7.74 -7.30
CA ILE A 101 -1.91 -7.76 -5.98
C ILE A 101 -3.04 -6.72 -5.97
N HIS A 102 -2.72 -5.48 -6.32
CA HIS A 102 -3.56 -4.31 -6.11
C HIS A 102 -4.35 -3.89 -7.37
N GLY A 103 -4.03 -4.48 -8.52
CA GLY A 103 -4.62 -4.13 -9.80
C GLY A 103 -3.93 -2.95 -10.49
N GLU A 104 -3.97 -2.96 -11.81
CA GLU A 104 -3.38 -1.97 -12.73
C GLU A 104 -3.81 -0.51 -12.49
N ARG A 105 -4.89 -0.30 -11.74
CA ARG A 105 -5.47 1.02 -11.46
C ARG A 105 -5.09 1.56 -10.09
N MET A 106 -4.16 0.92 -9.37
CA MET A 106 -3.66 1.44 -8.11
C MET A 106 -3.13 2.87 -8.30
N PRO A 107 -3.53 3.82 -7.43
CA PRO A 107 -3.05 5.19 -7.50
C PRO A 107 -1.51 5.27 -7.59
N GLY A 108 -1.01 6.12 -8.49
CA GLY A 108 0.42 6.36 -8.71
C GLY A 108 1.15 5.32 -9.57
N LEU A 109 0.65 4.09 -9.66
CA LEU A 109 1.38 2.97 -10.29
C LEU A 109 1.75 3.25 -11.76
N ARG A 110 0.83 3.82 -12.53
CA ARG A 110 1.03 4.16 -13.95
C ARG A 110 2.12 5.22 -14.11
N GLU A 111 2.07 6.28 -13.31
CA GLU A 111 3.03 7.37 -13.32
C GLU A 111 4.42 6.88 -12.91
N LEU A 112 4.51 6.05 -11.87
CA LEU A 112 5.78 5.45 -11.42
C LEU A 112 6.39 4.56 -12.50
N SER A 113 5.58 3.71 -13.12
CA SER A 113 6.02 2.81 -14.20
C SER A 113 6.50 3.60 -15.43
N ALA A 114 5.77 4.64 -15.83
CA ALA A 114 6.17 5.50 -16.96
C ALA A 114 7.38 6.38 -16.63
N GLY A 115 7.53 6.79 -15.36
CA GLY A 115 8.54 7.71 -14.89
C GLY A 115 9.83 7.08 -14.38
N TYR A 116 9.94 5.75 -14.34
CA TYR A 116 10.96 5.01 -13.58
C TYR A 116 12.40 5.50 -13.78
N ARG A 117 12.78 5.92 -15.00
CA ARG A 117 14.14 6.42 -15.31
C ARG A 117 14.53 7.66 -14.51
N ARG A 118 13.56 8.34 -13.90
CA ARG A 118 13.72 9.56 -13.10
C ARG A 118 13.56 9.29 -11.60
N ILE A 119 13.43 8.04 -11.20
CA ILE A 119 13.32 7.60 -9.80
C ILE A 119 14.55 6.75 -9.52
N ALA A 120 15.38 7.19 -8.58
CA ALA A 120 16.40 6.34 -8.00
C ALA A 120 15.73 5.40 -6.99
N VAL A 121 16.02 4.11 -7.08
CA VAL A 121 15.56 3.08 -6.14
C VAL A 121 16.81 2.46 -5.52
N SER A 122 16.94 2.53 -4.20
CA SER A 122 18.05 1.92 -3.46
C SER A 122 17.55 0.99 -2.37
N TYR A 123 18.19 -0.17 -2.27
CA TYR A 123 17.92 -1.20 -1.28
C TYR A 123 18.84 -1.06 -0.06
N GLU A 124 18.32 -1.36 1.12
CA GLU A 124 19.06 -1.44 2.38
C GLU A 124 18.59 -2.65 3.20
N GLU A 125 19.53 -3.42 3.77
CA GLU A 125 19.21 -4.44 4.78
C GLU A 125 18.96 -3.80 6.15
N LEU A 126 17.92 -4.24 6.84
CA LEU A 126 17.64 -3.88 8.23
C LEU A 126 17.86 -5.10 9.14
N ALA A 127 18.05 -4.88 10.44
CA ALA A 127 18.29 -5.99 11.39
C ALA A 127 17.17 -7.06 11.34
N ASP A 128 15.93 -6.62 11.12
CA ASP A 128 14.68 -7.37 11.14
C ASP A 128 13.98 -7.42 9.77
N GLY A 129 14.65 -7.00 8.69
CA GLY A 129 14.04 -6.97 7.36
C GLY A 129 14.87 -6.23 6.33
N ALA A 130 14.21 -5.39 5.53
CA ALA A 130 14.84 -4.54 4.52
C ALA A 130 14.01 -3.29 4.21
N GLY A 131 14.61 -2.35 3.49
CA GLY A 131 13.96 -1.14 3.00
C GLY A 131 14.32 -0.79 1.56
N LEU A 132 13.40 -0.08 0.91
CA LEU A 132 13.57 0.56 -0.39
C LEU A 132 13.40 2.07 -0.22
N THR A 133 14.44 2.83 -0.59
CA THR A 133 14.36 4.28 -0.70
C THR A 133 14.13 4.66 -2.15
N TYR A 134 13.15 5.53 -2.36
CA TYR A 134 12.78 6.10 -3.65
C TYR A 134 13.11 7.59 -3.63
N THR A 135 13.88 8.07 -4.60
CA THR A 135 14.26 9.50 -4.68
C THR A 135 14.07 10.03 -6.10
N THR A 136 13.48 11.21 -6.22
CA THR A 136 13.28 11.90 -7.49
C THR A 136 13.23 13.42 -7.31
N SER A 137 13.70 14.15 -8.31
CA SER A 137 13.56 15.61 -8.37
C SER A 137 12.30 16.06 -9.12
N ASP A 138 11.48 15.13 -9.64
CA ASP A 138 10.23 15.45 -10.33
C ASP A 138 9.06 15.50 -9.33
N PRO A 139 8.47 16.68 -9.07
CA PRO A 139 7.35 16.82 -8.14
C PRO A 139 6.12 15.97 -8.49
N ALA A 140 5.90 15.70 -9.78
CA ALA A 140 4.79 14.85 -10.22
C ALA A 140 5.01 13.38 -9.80
N LEU A 141 6.26 12.91 -9.85
CA LEU A 141 6.62 11.56 -9.41
C LEU A 141 6.63 11.42 -7.89
N VAL A 142 7.03 12.46 -7.14
CA VAL A 142 6.84 12.51 -5.69
C VAL A 142 5.36 12.35 -5.34
N THR A 143 4.49 13.11 -6.02
CA THR A 143 3.03 13.02 -5.81
C THR A 143 2.49 11.63 -6.13
N ALA A 144 2.94 11.02 -7.23
CA ALA A 144 2.57 9.65 -7.58
C ALA A 144 3.03 8.61 -6.56
N LEU A 145 4.26 8.74 -6.07
CA LEU A 145 4.82 7.86 -5.05
C LEU A 145 4.02 7.93 -3.74
N HIS A 146 3.67 9.15 -3.31
CA HIS A 146 2.86 9.36 -2.11
C HIS A 146 1.45 8.77 -2.25
N ALA A 147 0.82 8.92 -3.41
CA ALA A 147 -0.47 8.30 -3.70
C ALA A 147 -0.39 6.78 -3.71
N TRP A 148 0.71 6.21 -4.24
CA TRP A 148 0.95 4.77 -4.22
C TRP A 148 1.15 4.25 -2.79
N PHE A 149 1.91 4.95 -1.94
CA PHE A 149 2.10 4.62 -0.53
C PHE A 149 0.77 4.63 0.24
N ASP A 150 -0.08 5.63 0.03
CA ASP A 150 -1.40 5.69 0.67
C ASP A 150 -2.30 4.53 0.25
N ALA A 151 -2.26 4.17 -1.04
CA ALA A 151 -3.01 3.03 -1.56
C ALA A 151 -2.51 1.71 -0.96
N GLN A 152 -1.19 1.54 -0.83
CA GLN A 152 -0.60 0.35 -0.19
C GLN A 152 -1.06 0.20 1.26
N VAL A 153 -0.97 1.25 2.07
CA VAL A 153 -1.44 1.23 3.47
C VAL A 153 -2.94 0.91 3.55
N SER A 154 -3.75 1.46 2.65
CA SER A 154 -5.19 1.18 2.61
C SER A 154 -5.51 -0.29 2.29
N ASP A 155 -4.82 -0.85 1.28
CA ASP A 155 -5.05 -2.19 0.75
C ASP A 155 -4.51 -3.31 1.66
N HIS A 156 -3.39 -3.08 2.34
CA HIS A 156 -2.77 -4.07 3.25
C HIS A 156 -3.37 -4.04 4.66
N GLY A 157 -4.12 -3.01 5.03
CA GLY A 157 -4.88 -2.99 6.28
C GLY A 157 -3.97 -3.05 7.51
N GLU A 158 -4.15 -4.06 8.36
CA GLU A 158 -3.39 -4.18 9.62
C GLU A 158 -1.91 -4.55 9.43
N HIS A 159 -1.53 -5.03 8.24
CA HIS A 159 -0.14 -5.39 7.90
C HIS A 159 0.66 -4.22 7.36
N ALA A 160 0.08 -3.02 7.27
CA ALA A 160 0.75 -1.84 6.76
C ALA A 160 0.38 -0.56 7.50
N GLU A 161 1.35 0.37 7.57
CA GLU A 161 1.17 1.64 8.24
C GLU A 161 1.98 2.77 7.60
N HIS A 162 1.58 4.00 7.95
CA HIS A 162 2.39 5.19 7.69
C HIS A 162 3.50 5.29 8.73
N GLY A 163 4.69 5.73 8.30
CA GLY A 163 5.79 6.09 9.20
C GLY A 163 5.98 7.59 9.37
#